data_AF-A0A2E7VIK2-F1
#
_entry.id   AF-A0A2E7VIK2-F1
#
_cell.length_a   1.000
_cell.length_b   1.000
_cell.length_c   1.000
_cell.angle_alpha   90.00
_cell.angle_beta   90.00
_cell.angle_gamma   90.00
#
_symmetry.space_group_name_H-M   'P 1'
#
loop_
_entity.id
_entity.type
_entity.pdbx_description
1 polymer ?
#
loop_
_entity_poly.entity_id
_entity_poly.type
_entity_poly.pdbx_seq_one_letter_code
_entity_poly.pdbx_strand_id
1 'polypeptide(L)'
;MKLGQRWNWWRQRRRFHPPDEIHRAGELAEQRLAKISRAAGKANGWHVFESVRIPDVEQGGKREIDLVIVGGNTLLVVEQKHWSGSFEINAEEEFIQHRKNGTTHNHSTVNQRIARKSRMLLAMHNERVGKDDDVDVRVVLAFTNRNLDWPKDVMTLGSIVKDEAGFIGLLESEHPGQLNEALLETVAGFGTWDEVELNGGFICKGDVLELGLGTAVETWQSSRREALEGTVAHPAGWRAFLSSKPSKLNLAAGERRIEASLPYGTTMRMHVVGRKSPEDIPWSTVAAINLSTPSLNDHLGQALQKP
;
A
#
# COMPACT_ATOMS: atom_id res chain seq x y z
N MET A 1 -10.67 -35.89 -12.42
CA MET A 1 -11.59 -34.75 -12.65
C MET A 1 -12.60 -35.11 -13.72
N LYS A 2 -13.89 -34.84 -13.46
CA LYS A 2 -14.97 -34.98 -14.46
C LYS A 2 -14.81 -33.95 -15.59
N LEU A 3 -15.32 -34.23 -16.78
CA LEU A 3 -15.23 -33.33 -17.96
C LEU A 3 -15.74 -31.90 -17.67
N GLY A 4 -16.86 -31.77 -16.97
CA GLY A 4 -17.41 -30.46 -16.59
C GLY A 4 -16.48 -29.64 -15.67
N GLN A 5 -15.76 -30.30 -14.75
CA GLN A 5 -14.78 -29.64 -13.89
C GLN A 5 -13.57 -29.15 -14.70
N ARG A 6 -13.11 -29.95 -15.67
CA ARG A 6 -12.01 -29.55 -16.58
C ARG A 6 -12.39 -28.34 -17.42
N TRP A 7 -13.63 -28.31 -17.93
CA TRP A 7 -14.17 -27.17 -18.68
C TRP A 7 -14.28 -25.91 -17.84
N ASN A 8 -14.85 -26.00 -16.62
CA ASN A 8 -14.93 -24.87 -15.71
C ASN A 8 -13.55 -24.32 -15.36
N TRP A 9 -12.60 -25.19 -15.06
CA TRP A 9 -11.25 -24.78 -14.72
C TRP A 9 -10.52 -24.11 -15.88
N TRP A 10 -10.64 -24.67 -17.08
CA TRP A 10 -10.05 -24.08 -18.28
C TRP A 10 -10.65 -22.70 -18.58
N ARG A 11 -11.97 -22.53 -18.45
CA ARG A 11 -12.62 -21.21 -18.59
C ARG A 11 -12.12 -20.21 -17.55
N GLN A 12 -12.02 -20.65 -16.28
CA GLN A 12 -11.55 -19.80 -15.18
C GLN A 12 -10.12 -19.31 -15.40
N ARG A 13 -9.20 -20.18 -15.87
CA ARG A 13 -7.81 -19.80 -16.21
C ARG A 13 -7.69 -18.83 -17.38
N ARG A 14 -8.73 -18.70 -18.20
CA ARG A 14 -8.78 -17.77 -19.32
C ARG A 14 -9.56 -16.50 -19.00
N ARG A 15 -10.08 -16.37 -17.77
CA ARG A 15 -10.78 -15.16 -17.36
C ARG A 15 -9.78 -14.01 -17.32
N PHE A 16 -10.10 -12.95 -18.05
CA PHE A 16 -9.33 -11.73 -18.13
C PHE A 16 -9.91 -10.71 -17.14
N HIS A 17 -9.04 -10.14 -16.32
CA HIS A 17 -9.31 -9.14 -15.30
C HIS A 17 -8.49 -7.90 -15.66
N PRO A 18 -9.06 -6.93 -16.40
CA PRO A 18 -8.35 -5.73 -16.81
C PRO A 18 -7.98 -4.87 -15.58
N PRO A 19 -6.88 -4.09 -15.64
CA PRO A 19 -6.55 -3.14 -14.59
C PRO A 19 -7.66 -2.10 -14.39
N ASP A 20 -7.79 -1.59 -13.17
CA ASP A 20 -8.68 -0.47 -12.88
C ASP A 20 -8.02 0.85 -13.31
N GLU A 21 -8.40 1.36 -14.48
CA GLU A 21 -7.78 2.54 -15.08
C GLU A 21 -7.92 3.81 -14.21
N ILE A 22 -8.98 3.93 -13.40
CA ILE A 22 -9.21 5.11 -12.55
C ILE A 22 -8.20 5.12 -11.41
N HIS A 23 -8.01 3.98 -10.73
CA HIS A 23 -7.05 3.87 -9.63
C HIS A 23 -5.60 3.92 -10.14
N ARG A 24 -5.34 3.41 -11.34
CA ARG A 24 -3.99 3.35 -11.94
C ARG A 24 -3.32 4.72 -12.05
N ALA A 25 -4.07 5.78 -12.39
CA ALA A 25 -3.49 7.12 -12.50
C ALA A 25 -3.00 7.67 -11.15
N GLY A 26 -3.73 7.38 -10.07
CA GLY A 26 -3.33 7.71 -8.70
C GLY A 26 -2.08 6.93 -8.30
N GLU A 27 -2.10 5.61 -8.45
CA GLU A 27 -0.97 4.75 -8.08
C GLU A 27 0.32 5.11 -8.83
N LEU A 28 0.24 5.41 -10.13
CA LEU A 28 1.40 5.86 -10.90
C LEU A 28 1.93 7.21 -10.41
N ALA A 29 1.05 8.10 -9.94
CA ALA A 29 1.45 9.37 -9.35
C ALA A 29 2.14 9.17 -7.99
N GLU A 30 1.66 8.24 -7.15
CA GLU A 30 2.27 7.87 -5.87
C GLU A 30 3.68 7.30 -6.08
N GLN A 31 3.81 6.27 -6.94
CA GLN A 31 5.10 5.66 -7.29
C GLN A 31 6.08 6.68 -7.87
N ARG A 32 5.58 7.58 -8.74
CA ARG A 32 6.40 8.64 -9.31
C ARG A 32 6.88 9.59 -8.24
N LEU A 33 5.99 10.10 -7.37
CA LEU A 33 6.33 11.04 -6.30
C LEU A 33 7.40 10.44 -5.38
N ALA A 34 7.23 9.19 -4.98
CA ALA A 34 8.19 8.55 -4.10
C ALA A 34 9.57 8.34 -4.76
N LYS A 35 9.60 7.93 -6.04
CA LYS A 35 10.85 7.81 -6.80
C LYS A 35 11.60 9.13 -6.89
N ILE A 36 10.91 10.22 -7.21
CA ILE A 36 11.55 11.55 -7.28
C ILE A 36 11.94 12.07 -5.89
N SER A 37 11.15 11.78 -4.86
CA SER A 37 11.46 12.14 -3.46
C SER A 37 12.74 11.47 -2.97
N ARG A 38 12.94 10.19 -3.31
CA ARG A 38 14.21 9.48 -3.05
C ARG A 38 15.39 10.15 -3.74
N ALA A 39 15.22 10.49 -5.02
CA ALA A 39 16.30 11.11 -5.79
C ALA A 39 16.69 12.47 -5.23
N ALA A 40 15.69 13.30 -4.90
CA ALA A 40 15.85 14.63 -4.35
C ALA A 40 16.44 14.64 -2.94
N GLY A 41 15.92 13.80 -2.05
CA GLY A 41 16.27 13.85 -0.63
C GLY A 41 17.51 13.05 -0.23
N LYS A 42 17.97 12.09 -1.05
CA LYS A 42 19.05 11.16 -0.68
C LYS A 42 20.36 11.87 -0.31
N ALA A 43 20.75 12.89 -1.07
CA ALA A 43 21.99 13.62 -0.80
C ALA A 43 21.96 14.41 0.52
N ASN A 44 20.75 14.75 0.98
CA ASN A 44 20.54 15.54 2.19
C ASN A 44 20.29 14.68 3.43
N GLY A 45 20.23 13.35 3.30
CA GLY A 45 19.99 12.44 4.42
C GLY A 45 18.52 12.10 4.68
N TRP A 46 17.65 12.29 3.68
CA TRP A 46 16.26 11.83 3.74
C TRP A 46 16.12 10.36 3.31
N HIS A 47 15.32 9.61 4.07
CA HIS A 47 14.98 8.20 3.85
C HIS A 47 13.48 8.10 3.60
N VAL A 48 13.09 7.53 2.45
CA VAL A 48 11.72 7.59 1.93
C VAL A 48 11.09 6.20 1.89
N PHE A 49 9.95 6.06 2.57
CA PHE A 49 9.16 4.83 2.69
C PHE A 49 7.78 5.04 2.06
N GLU A 50 7.43 4.16 1.12
CA GLU A 50 6.14 4.19 0.41
C GLU A 50 5.12 3.28 1.07
N SER A 51 3.83 3.65 0.99
CA SER A 51 2.71 2.79 1.35
C SER A 51 2.85 2.15 2.73
N VAL A 52 3.33 2.93 3.71
CA VAL A 52 3.62 2.45 5.05
C VAL A 52 2.32 2.06 5.73
N ARG A 53 2.22 0.80 6.16
CA ARG A 53 1.03 0.29 6.86
C ARG A 53 1.23 0.21 8.36
N ILE A 54 0.47 1.04 9.06
CA ILE A 54 0.43 1.09 10.52
C ILE A 54 -0.83 0.41 11.07
N PRO A 55 -0.78 -0.27 12.23
CA PRO A 55 -1.99 -0.77 12.90
C PRO A 55 -3.00 0.35 13.24
N ASP A 56 -4.29 0.08 13.10
CA ASP A 56 -5.39 0.94 13.59
C ASP A 56 -6.41 0.07 14.34
N VAL A 57 -6.11 -0.16 15.62
CA VAL A 57 -6.93 -0.99 16.50
C VAL A 57 -8.31 -0.38 16.72
N GLU A 58 -8.43 0.95 16.75
CA GLU A 58 -9.72 1.65 16.92
C GLU A 58 -10.71 1.29 15.79
N GLN A 59 -10.21 1.04 14.58
CA GLN A 59 -11.04 0.72 13.42
C GLN A 59 -10.91 -0.75 12.96
N GLY A 60 -10.23 -1.58 13.75
CA GLY A 60 -10.15 -3.02 13.52
C GLY A 60 -9.35 -3.41 12.27
N GLY A 61 -8.21 -2.76 12.01
CA GLY A 61 -7.39 -3.11 10.85
C GLY A 61 -6.04 -2.40 10.81
N LYS A 62 -5.56 -2.13 9.60
CA LYS A 62 -4.34 -1.34 9.34
C LYS A 62 -4.68 -0.16 8.44
N ARG A 63 -3.87 0.89 8.49
CA ARG A 63 -3.96 2.06 7.62
C ARG A 63 -2.69 2.26 6.84
N GLU A 64 -2.85 2.72 5.62
CA GLU A 64 -1.76 3.17 4.78
C GLU A 64 -1.49 4.66 4.97
N ILE A 65 -0.20 5.01 5.00
CA ILE A 65 0.32 6.35 4.76
C ILE A 65 1.07 6.29 3.43
N ASP A 66 0.66 7.13 2.48
CA ASP A 66 1.17 7.10 1.10
C ASP A 66 2.70 7.22 1.07
N LEU A 67 3.24 8.17 1.84
CA LEU A 67 4.68 8.39 1.93
C LEU A 67 5.07 8.85 3.34
N VAL A 68 6.06 8.17 3.93
CA VAL A 68 6.71 8.58 5.18
C VAL A 68 8.18 8.85 4.88
N ILE A 69 8.68 10.01 5.30
CA ILE A 69 10.07 10.40 5.10
C ILE A 69 10.71 10.69 6.45
N VAL A 70 11.86 10.06 6.70
CA VAL A 70 12.66 10.25 7.90
C VAL A 70 13.97 10.92 7.52
N GLY A 71 14.39 11.91 8.28
CA GLY A 71 15.73 12.47 8.17
C GLY A 71 16.01 13.27 9.43
N GLY A 72 17.25 13.25 9.92
CA GLY A 72 17.52 13.91 11.20
C GLY A 72 16.65 13.35 12.33
N ASN A 73 16.08 14.25 13.14
CA ASN A 73 14.97 13.94 14.06
C ASN A 73 13.60 14.37 13.51
N THR A 74 13.45 14.41 12.18
CA THR A 74 12.25 14.90 11.49
C THR A 74 11.50 13.73 10.83
N LEU A 75 10.18 13.73 11.01
CA LEU A 75 9.25 12.81 10.40
C LEU A 75 8.26 13.57 9.50
N LEU A 76 8.41 13.44 8.18
CA LEU A 76 7.43 13.94 7.23
C LEU A 76 6.39 12.86 6.97
N VAL A 77 5.12 13.15 7.27
CA VAL A 77 3.98 12.28 7.01
C VAL A 77 3.17 12.89 5.88
N VAL A 78 3.25 12.29 4.70
CA VAL A 78 2.80 12.89 3.46
C VAL A 78 1.60 12.14 2.91
N GLU A 79 0.52 12.87 2.64
CA GLU A 79 -0.61 12.37 1.87
C GLU A 79 -0.55 12.97 0.46
N GLN A 80 -0.64 12.10 -0.54
CA GLN A 80 -0.55 12.45 -1.95
C GLN A 80 -1.95 12.59 -2.54
N LYS A 81 -2.18 13.65 -3.32
CA LYS A 81 -3.43 13.83 -4.09
C LYS A 81 -3.15 14.18 -5.55
N HIS A 82 -3.69 13.37 -6.47
CA HIS A 82 -3.55 13.57 -7.92
C HIS A 82 -4.88 14.00 -8.56
N TRP A 83 -5.49 15.04 -8.01
CA TRP A 83 -6.80 15.50 -8.47
C TRP A 83 -6.71 16.32 -9.75
N SER A 84 -7.75 16.29 -10.58
CA SER A 84 -7.90 17.19 -11.71
C SER A 84 -9.00 18.23 -11.45
N GLY A 85 -8.96 19.34 -12.19
CA GLY A 85 -9.96 20.40 -12.07
C GLY A 85 -9.57 21.40 -11.00
N SER A 86 -10.49 21.72 -10.10
CA SER A 86 -10.25 22.59 -8.95
C SER A 86 -10.76 21.95 -7.66
N PHE A 87 -10.43 22.54 -6.51
CA PHE A 87 -11.09 22.20 -5.26
C PHE A 87 -11.33 23.42 -4.39
N GLU A 88 -12.28 23.30 -3.47
CA GLU A 88 -12.52 24.25 -2.39
C GLU A 88 -12.43 23.52 -1.04
N ILE A 89 -12.27 24.30 0.03
CA ILE A 89 -12.32 23.82 1.41
C ILE A 89 -13.48 24.53 2.08
N ASN A 90 -14.45 23.77 2.61
CA ASN A 90 -15.61 24.36 3.28
C ASN A 90 -15.30 24.72 4.75
N ALA A 91 -16.29 25.27 5.45
CA ALA A 91 -16.16 25.67 6.85
C ALA A 91 -15.88 24.49 7.80
N GLU A 92 -16.26 23.28 7.39
CA GLU A 92 -16.01 22.02 8.08
C GLU A 92 -14.65 21.39 7.74
N GLU A 93 -13.77 22.12 7.04
CA GLU A 93 -12.46 21.66 6.54
C GLU A 93 -12.54 20.47 5.58
N GLU A 94 -13.68 20.28 4.92
CA GLU A 94 -13.85 19.25 3.90
C GLU A 94 -13.34 19.73 2.54
N PHE A 95 -12.63 18.85 1.85
CA PHE A 95 -12.10 19.12 0.51
C PHE A 95 -13.12 18.70 -0.55
N ILE A 96 -13.64 19.67 -1.28
CA ILE A 96 -14.64 19.46 -2.33
C ILE A 96 -13.98 19.66 -3.69
N GLN A 97 -13.82 18.57 -4.45
CA GLN A 97 -13.21 18.60 -5.78
C GLN A 97 -14.26 18.86 -6.86
N HIS A 98 -14.03 19.86 -7.71
CA HIS A 98 -14.79 20.10 -8.94
C HIS A 98 -14.03 19.53 -10.14
N ARG A 99 -14.54 18.44 -10.71
CA ARG A 99 -13.89 17.76 -11.84
C ARG A 99 -14.22 18.44 -13.17
N LYS A 100 -13.32 18.30 -14.15
CA LYS A 100 -13.50 18.88 -15.50
C LYS A 100 -14.73 18.37 -16.26
N ASN A 101 -15.31 17.24 -15.84
CA ASN A 101 -16.53 16.68 -16.42
C ASN A 101 -17.83 17.23 -15.78
N GLY A 102 -17.73 18.24 -14.90
CA GLY A 102 -18.87 18.86 -14.22
C GLY A 102 -19.35 18.12 -12.97
N THR A 103 -18.73 17.00 -12.59
CA THR A 103 -19.07 16.28 -11.34
C THR A 103 -18.27 16.80 -10.16
N THR A 104 -18.86 16.70 -8.97
CA THR A 104 -18.21 17.06 -7.71
C THR A 104 -17.93 15.81 -6.87
N HIS A 105 -16.82 15.81 -6.14
CA HIS A 105 -16.48 14.74 -5.21
C HIS A 105 -16.02 15.33 -3.87
N ASN A 106 -16.71 14.98 -2.79
CA ASN A 106 -16.32 15.38 -1.43
C ASN A 106 -15.33 14.35 -0.86
N HIS A 107 -14.10 14.79 -0.61
CA HIS A 107 -13.04 14.00 0.00
C HIS A 107 -13.06 14.08 1.53
N SER A 108 -14.03 14.75 2.14
CA SER A 108 -14.17 15.02 3.57
C SER A 108 -12.91 15.66 4.17
N THR A 109 -12.64 15.44 5.46
CA THR A 109 -11.54 16.06 6.21
C THR A 109 -10.19 15.38 5.96
N VAL A 110 -9.63 15.56 4.75
CA VAL A 110 -8.34 14.98 4.33
C VAL A 110 -7.23 15.32 5.33
N ASN A 111 -7.12 16.60 5.72
CA ASN A 111 -6.09 17.10 6.63
C ASN A 111 -6.17 16.42 8.01
N GLN A 112 -7.37 16.33 8.59
CA GLN A 112 -7.58 15.71 9.90
C GLN A 112 -7.22 14.21 9.88
N ARG A 113 -7.50 13.51 8.77
CA ARG A 113 -7.16 12.08 8.64
C ARG A 113 -5.66 11.86 8.60
N ILE A 114 -4.89 12.63 7.82
CA ILE A 114 -3.44 12.48 7.79
C ILE A 114 -2.79 12.92 9.12
N ALA A 115 -3.30 13.96 9.76
CA ALA A 115 -2.87 14.37 11.10
C ALA A 115 -3.19 13.34 12.20
N ARG A 116 -4.24 12.52 12.03
CA ARG A 116 -4.47 11.36 12.90
C ARG A 116 -3.41 10.27 12.63
N LYS A 117 -3.14 9.94 11.37
CA LYS A 117 -2.11 8.93 11.01
C LYS A 117 -0.73 9.33 11.55
N SER A 118 -0.35 10.61 11.47
CA SER A 118 0.94 11.09 11.98
C SER A 118 1.05 10.95 13.51
N ARG A 119 0.01 11.32 14.25
CA ARG A 119 -0.05 11.13 15.71
C ARG A 119 0.03 9.66 16.11
N MET A 120 -0.64 8.78 15.38
CA MET A 120 -0.57 7.33 15.62
C MET A 120 0.85 6.81 15.39
N LEU A 121 1.49 7.19 14.29
CA LEU A 121 2.86 6.78 13.98
C LEU A 121 3.86 7.27 15.05
N LEU A 122 3.75 8.53 15.48
CA LEU A 122 4.59 9.06 16.58
C LEU A 122 4.31 8.33 17.89
N ALA A 123 3.05 8.03 18.20
CA ALA A 123 2.72 7.30 19.43
C ALA A 123 3.30 5.88 19.42
N MET A 124 3.25 5.18 18.28
CA MET A 124 3.90 3.87 18.12
C MET A 124 5.42 3.97 18.25
N HIS A 125 6.04 5.01 17.69
CA HIS A 125 7.46 5.27 17.89
C HIS A 125 7.80 5.41 19.39
N ASN A 126 7.05 6.26 20.10
CA ASN A 126 7.23 6.49 21.53
C ASN A 126 6.96 5.24 22.38
N GLU A 127 6.00 4.39 21.97
CA GLU A 127 5.78 3.09 22.60
C GLU A 127 7.00 2.17 22.45
N ARG A 128 7.64 2.19 21.27
CA ARG A 128 8.80 1.34 20.96
C ARG A 128 10.07 1.77 21.69
N VAL A 129 10.37 3.08 21.72
CA VAL A 129 11.68 3.59 22.17
C VAL A 129 11.63 4.28 23.53
N GLY A 130 10.45 4.41 24.13
CA GLY A 130 10.20 5.37 25.20
C GLY A 130 9.89 6.76 24.63
N LYS A 131 9.54 7.70 25.50
CA LYS A 131 9.15 9.05 25.08
C LYS A 131 10.31 9.77 24.38
N ASP A 132 10.16 10.05 23.09
CA ASP A 132 11.04 10.92 22.29
C ASP A 132 10.29 12.23 21.99
N ASP A 133 10.48 13.23 22.86
CA ASP A 133 9.79 14.52 22.77
C ASP A 133 10.36 15.44 21.68
N ASP A 134 11.51 15.08 21.11
CA ASP A 134 12.25 15.95 20.19
C ASP A 134 11.91 15.68 18.72
N VAL A 135 11.07 14.66 18.43
CA VAL A 135 10.70 14.31 17.05
C VAL A 135 9.84 15.43 16.44
N ASP A 136 10.37 16.08 15.41
CA ASP A 136 9.67 17.08 14.62
C ASP A 136 8.77 16.39 13.58
N VAL A 137 7.48 16.28 13.89
CA VAL A 137 6.49 15.66 13.00
C VAL A 137 5.81 16.73 12.14
N ARG A 138 5.98 16.63 10.82
CA ARG A 138 5.36 17.54 9.85
C ARG A 138 4.40 16.80 8.95
N VAL A 139 3.15 17.25 8.93
CA VAL A 139 2.11 16.74 8.04
C VAL A 139 2.16 17.50 6.73
N VAL A 140 2.28 16.79 5.61
CA VAL A 140 2.36 17.38 4.28
C VAL A 140 1.24 16.88 3.38
N LEU A 141 0.53 17.79 2.72
CA LEU A 141 -0.39 17.49 1.62
C LEU A 141 0.31 17.82 0.30
N ALA A 142 0.63 16.79 -0.48
CA ALA A 142 1.33 16.91 -1.76
C ALA A 142 0.36 16.75 -2.95
N PHE A 143 0.08 17.85 -3.65
CA PHE A 143 -0.76 17.86 -4.84
C PHE A 143 0.10 17.72 -6.11
N THR A 144 0.00 16.57 -6.78
CA THR A 144 0.96 16.21 -7.86
C THR A 144 0.46 16.50 -9.27
N ASN A 145 -0.83 16.84 -9.43
CA ASN A 145 -1.35 17.25 -10.73
C ASN A 145 -1.07 18.74 -10.96
N ARG A 146 -0.23 19.04 -11.95
CA ARG A 146 0.17 20.41 -12.33
C ARG A 146 -0.97 21.29 -12.84
N ASN A 147 -2.09 20.69 -13.23
CA ASN A 147 -3.26 21.41 -13.75
C ASN A 147 -4.42 21.48 -12.73
N LEU A 148 -4.14 21.23 -11.45
CA LEU A 148 -5.11 21.40 -10.37
C LEU A 148 -5.12 22.88 -9.95
N ASP A 149 -6.28 23.50 -9.98
CA ASP A 149 -6.46 24.87 -9.50
C ASP A 149 -6.80 24.85 -8.00
N TRP A 150 -6.01 25.59 -7.21
CA TRP A 150 -6.12 25.58 -5.75
C TRP A 150 -6.82 26.84 -5.26
N PRO A 151 -7.56 26.76 -4.14
CA PRO A 151 -8.14 27.94 -3.54
C PRO A 151 -7.03 28.74 -2.82
N LYS A 152 -7.15 30.07 -2.79
CA LYS A 152 -6.08 30.96 -2.29
C LYS A 152 -5.81 30.79 -0.80
N ASP A 153 -6.80 30.35 -0.06
CA ASP A 153 -6.80 30.12 1.38
C ASP A 153 -6.26 28.74 1.77
N VAL A 154 -5.89 27.87 0.82
CA VAL A 154 -5.32 26.54 1.09
C VAL A 154 -4.11 26.58 2.03
N MET A 155 -3.34 27.68 1.99
CA MET A 155 -2.16 27.89 2.83
C MET A 155 -2.49 28.20 4.31
N THR A 156 -3.76 28.36 4.66
CA THR A 156 -4.20 28.60 6.04
C THR A 156 -4.41 27.32 6.85
N LEU A 157 -4.33 26.15 6.19
CA LEU A 157 -4.43 24.87 6.86
C LEU A 157 -3.25 24.63 7.81
N GLY A 158 -3.50 23.90 8.91
CA GLY A 158 -2.44 23.51 9.84
C GLY A 158 -1.39 22.54 9.28
N SER A 159 -1.59 22.01 8.06
CA SER A 159 -0.63 21.16 7.34
C SER A 159 0.21 21.97 6.36
N ILE A 160 1.41 21.48 6.07
CA ILE A 160 2.22 21.99 4.96
C ILE A 160 1.55 21.57 3.64
N VAL A 161 1.10 22.53 2.84
CA VAL A 161 0.54 22.25 1.50
C VAL A 161 1.57 22.60 0.43
N LYS A 162 1.86 21.64 -0.45
CA LYS A 162 2.85 21.80 -1.53
C LYS A 162 2.37 21.14 -2.81
N ASP A 163 2.85 21.66 -3.92
CA ASP A 163 2.72 21.02 -5.21
C ASP A 163 3.90 20.07 -5.35
N GLU A 164 3.94 19.28 -6.41
CA GLU A 164 5.08 18.40 -6.64
C GLU A 164 6.40 19.16 -6.61
N ALA A 165 6.52 20.29 -7.31
CA ALA A 165 7.77 21.04 -7.38
C ALA A 165 8.18 21.61 -6.02
N GLY A 166 7.24 22.22 -5.29
CA GLY A 166 7.49 22.77 -3.96
C GLY A 166 7.78 21.71 -2.90
N PHE A 167 7.20 20.51 -3.02
CA PHE A 167 7.53 19.40 -2.14
C PHE A 167 8.93 18.85 -2.42
N ILE A 168 9.31 18.73 -3.68
CA ILE A 168 10.67 18.33 -4.06
C ILE A 168 11.70 19.38 -3.63
N GLY A 169 11.40 20.66 -3.81
CA GLY A 169 12.24 21.75 -3.34
C GLY A 169 12.44 21.73 -1.81
N LEU A 170 11.46 21.28 -1.03
CA LEU A 170 11.61 21.07 0.42
C LEU A 170 12.70 20.01 0.69
N LEU A 171 12.64 18.87 0.02
CA LEU A 171 13.62 17.79 0.20
C LEU A 171 15.02 18.16 -0.29
N GLU A 172 15.12 18.96 -1.35
CA GLU A 172 16.39 19.43 -1.92
C GLU A 172 17.07 20.54 -1.10
N SER A 173 16.28 21.38 -0.43
CA SER A 173 16.81 22.54 0.31
C SER A 173 17.05 22.26 1.79
N GLU A 174 16.32 21.33 2.40
CA GLU A 174 16.45 21.03 3.81
C GLU A 174 17.48 19.93 4.09
N HIS A 175 18.36 20.21 5.06
CA HIS A 175 19.31 19.26 5.63
C HIS A 175 18.85 18.91 7.05
N PRO A 176 18.15 17.78 7.27
CA PRO A 176 17.54 17.48 8.55
C PRO A 176 18.54 17.14 9.66
N GLY A 177 19.83 16.99 9.34
CA GLY A 177 20.90 16.76 10.31
C GLY A 177 21.17 15.28 10.57
N GLN A 178 21.67 14.97 11.77
CA GLN A 178 22.06 13.60 12.14
C GLN A 178 20.83 12.71 12.28
N LEU A 179 20.83 11.59 11.54
CA LEU A 179 19.73 10.63 11.49
C LEU A 179 19.41 10.05 12.88
N ASN A 180 18.14 10.13 13.28
CA ASN A 180 17.58 9.35 14.35
C ASN A 180 17.35 7.92 13.85
N GLU A 181 18.32 7.04 14.12
CA GLU A 181 18.28 5.62 13.74
C GLU A 181 17.07 4.89 14.35
N ALA A 182 16.63 5.29 15.54
CA ALA A 182 15.48 4.68 16.18
C ALA A 182 14.17 5.09 15.47
N LEU A 183 14.06 6.33 15.00
CA LEU A 183 12.93 6.75 14.18
C LEU A 183 12.92 6.01 12.83
N LEU A 184 14.09 5.92 12.18
CA LEU A 184 14.26 5.18 10.93
C LEU A 184 13.83 3.71 11.08
N GLU A 185 14.34 3.02 12.09
CA GLU A 185 14.03 1.61 12.37
C GLU A 185 12.54 1.42 12.67
N THR A 186 11.90 2.38 13.35
CA THR A 186 10.45 2.33 13.59
C THR A 186 9.68 2.33 12.28
N VAL A 187 9.98 3.26 11.37
CA VAL A 187 9.27 3.35 10.09
C VAL A 187 9.59 2.15 9.21
N ALA A 188 10.85 1.72 9.16
CA ALA A 188 11.30 0.56 8.37
C ALA A 188 10.72 -0.77 8.87
N GLY A 189 10.33 -0.85 10.15
CA GLY A 189 9.72 -2.04 10.73
C GLY A 189 8.26 -2.27 10.33
N PHE A 190 7.60 -1.29 9.71
CA PHE A 190 6.25 -1.46 9.15
C PHE A 190 6.29 -2.07 7.75
N GLY A 191 5.25 -2.84 7.42
CA GLY A 191 5.06 -3.42 6.09
C GLY A 191 4.26 -2.54 5.12
N THR A 192 4.00 -3.07 3.93
CA THR A 192 3.12 -2.47 2.91
C THR A 192 1.92 -3.39 2.63
N TRP A 193 1.12 -3.12 1.60
CA TRP A 193 0.07 -4.05 1.17
C TRP A 193 0.65 -5.33 0.58
N ASP A 194 -0.08 -6.43 0.74
CA ASP A 194 0.09 -7.59 -0.12
C ASP A 194 -0.64 -7.34 -1.44
N GLU A 195 -0.01 -7.75 -2.53
CA GLU A 195 -0.53 -7.59 -3.88
C GLU A 195 -0.73 -8.94 -4.54
N VAL A 196 -1.89 -9.12 -5.16
CA VAL A 196 -2.26 -10.31 -5.93
C VAL A 196 -2.65 -9.86 -7.33
N GLU A 197 -1.79 -10.12 -8.30
CA GLU A 197 -2.06 -9.84 -9.70
C GLU A 197 -2.91 -10.97 -10.29
N LEU A 198 -4.06 -10.61 -10.87
CA LEU A 198 -4.92 -11.52 -11.60
C LEU A 198 -4.56 -11.54 -13.10
N ASN A 199 -4.94 -12.62 -13.79
CA ASN A 199 -4.81 -12.74 -15.24
C ASN A 199 -5.40 -11.52 -15.94
N GLY A 200 -4.57 -10.75 -16.64
CA GLY A 200 -4.96 -9.52 -17.32
C GLY A 200 -4.49 -8.23 -16.64
N GLY A 201 -3.83 -8.33 -15.47
CA GLY A 201 -3.12 -7.24 -14.84
C GLY A 201 -3.90 -6.47 -13.77
N PHE A 202 -5.10 -6.91 -13.39
CA PHE A 202 -5.79 -6.36 -12.22
C PHE A 202 -5.06 -6.77 -10.94
N ILE A 203 -4.76 -5.80 -10.07
CA ILE A 203 -4.08 -6.05 -8.80
C ILE A 203 -5.09 -5.92 -7.66
N CYS A 204 -5.27 -7.00 -6.90
CA CYS A 204 -5.93 -6.95 -5.61
C CYS A 204 -4.90 -6.53 -4.55
N LYS A 205 -5.15 -5.42 -3.85
CA LYS A 205 -4.39 -5.00 -2.65
C LYS A 205 -5.12 -5.40 -1.38
N GLY A 206 -4.40 -5.82 -0.36
CA GLY A 206 -5.01 -6.26 0.90
C GLY A 206 -4.08 -7.07 1.80
N ASP A 207 -4.68 -7.89 2.64
CA ASP A 207 -3.97 -8.82 3.53
C ASP A 207 -4.22 -10.26 3.07
N VAL A 208 -3.18 -10.96 2.63
CA VAL A 208 -3.29 -12.40 2.34
C VAL A 208 -3.23 -13.18 3.64
N LEU A 209 -4.36 -13.79 4.00
CA LEU A 209 -4.53 -14.51 5.25
C LEU A 209 -3.95 -15.93 5.11
N GLU A 210 -4.30 -16.62 4.02
CA GLU A 210 -3.92 -18.00 3.79
C GLU A 210 -3.70 -18.25 2.31
N LEU A 211 -2.57 -18.87 1.94
CA LEU A 211 -2.33 -19.29 0.55
C LEU A 211 -3.18 -20.50 0.13
N GLY A 212 -3.71 -21.29 1.08
CA GLY A 212 -4.51 -22.48 0.79
C GLY A 212 -3.73 -23.60 0.08
N LEU A 213 -2.40 -23.65 0.27
CA LEU A 213 -1.48 -24.62 -0.34
C LEU A 213 -1.05 -25.74 0.61
N GLY A 214 -1.69 -25.81 1.78
CA GLY A 214 -1.43 -26.79 2.83
C GLY A 214 -0.53 -26.27 3.95
N THR A 215 -0.53 -27.02 5.06
CA THR A 215 0.04 -26.61 6.34
C THR A 215 1.53 -26.27 6.30
N ALA A 216 2.32 -26.96 5.47
CA ALA A 216 3.75 -26.68 5.32
C ALA A 216 4.02 -25.29 4.71
N VAL A 217 3.16 -24.84 3.79
CA VAL A 217 3.25 -23.52 3.17
C VAL A 217 2.72 -22.44 4.11
N GLU A 218 1.63 -22.71 4.84
CA GLU A 218 1.09 -21.81 5.86
C GLU A 218 2.08 -21.55 7.01
N THR A 219 2.76 -22.61 7.46
CA THR A 219 3.83 -22.50 8.48
C THR A 219 4.98 -21.64 7.95
N TRP A 220 5.34 -21.80 6.67
CA TRP A 220 6.37 -20.96 6.05
C TRP A 220 5.93 -19.50 5.90
N GLN A 221 4.70 -19.26 5.43
CA GLN A 221 4.13 -17.92 5.26
C GLN A 221 4.13 -17.16 6.60
N SER A 222 3.75 -17.82 7.69
CA SER A 222 3.69 -17.21 9.02
C SER A 222 5.06 -17.01 9.68
N SER A 223 6.07 -17.82 9.35
CA SER A 223 7.41 -17.72 9.93
C SER A 223 8.40 -16.91 9.09
N ARG A 224 7.99 -16.37 7.94
CA ARG A 224 8.89 -15.63 7.03
C ARG A 224 9.34 -14.32 7.65
N ARG A 225 10.48 -13.81 7.18
CA ARG A 225 11.02 -12.49 7.54
C ARG A 225 11.29 -11.59 6.33
N GLU A 226 10.94 -12.09 5.15
CA GLU A 226 11.17 -11.43 3.88
C GLU A 226 9.86 -11.44 3.09
N ALA A 227 9.79 -10.60 2.06
CA ALA A 227 8.70 -10.61 1.10
C ALA A 227 8.54 -12.00 0.48
N LEU A 228 7.28 -12.39 0.21
CA LEU A 228 6.95 -13.65 -0.46
C LEU A 228 6.44 -13.32 -1.86
N GLU A 229 7.27 -13.61 -2.85
CA GLU A 229 6.95 -13.41 -4.25
C GLU A 229 6.48 -14.72 -4.87
N GLY A 230 5.57 -14.63 -5.83
CA GLY A 230 5.12 -15.80 -6.55
C GLY A 230 4.69 -15.50 -7.96
N THR A 231 4.92 -16.45 -8.86
CA THR A 231 4.45 -16.39 -10.24
C THR A 231 3.73 -17.68 -10.61
N VAL A 232 2.68 -17.55 -11.40
CA VAL A 232 1.86 -18.68 -11.83
C VAL A 232 1.86 -18.76 -13.35
N ALA A 233 2.30 -19.90 -13.87
CA ALA A 233 2.18 -20.21 -15.28
C ALA A 233 0.89 -21.00 -15.53
N HIS A 234 0.01 -20.47 -16.38
CA HIS A 234 -1.21 -21.14 -16.83
C HIS A 234 -1.11 -21.57 -18.30
N PRO A 235 -0.80 -22.85 -18.60
CA PRO A 235 -0.73 -23.32 -19.97
C PRO A 235 -2.07 -23.19 -20.71
N ALA A 236 -2.09 -22.46 -21.83
CA ALA A 236 -3.32 -22.15 -22.57
C ALA A 236 -3.69 -23.20 -23.64
N GLY A 237 -2.75 -24.08 -24.03
CA GLY A 237 -2.94 -25.05 -25.11
C GLY A 237 -3.97 -26.15 -24.79
N TRP A 238 -4.51 -26.78 -25.82
CA TRP A 238 -5.52 -27.86 -25.69
C TRP A 238 -5.01 -29.04 -24.84
N ARG A 239 -3.70 -29.33 -24.83
CA ARG A 239 -3.10 -30.34 -23.95
C ARG A 239 -3.29 -30.02 -22.46
N ALA A 240 -3.38 -28.74 -22.10
CA ALA A 240 -3.64 -28.30 -20.73
C ALA A 240 -5.07 -28.62 -20.26
N PHE A 241 -6.02 -28.81 -21.17
CA PHE A 241 -7.37 -29.27 -20.86
C PHE A 241 -7.37 -30.73 -20.34
N LEU A 242 -6.43 -31.54 -20.82
CA LEU A 242 -6.26 -32.95 -20.45
C LEU A 242 -5.41 -33.14 -19.18
N SER A 243 -4.61 -32.14 -18.79
CA SER A 243 -3.88 -32.17 -17.52
C SER A 243 -4.80 -32.00 -16.30
N SER A 244 -4.50 -32.74 -15.22
CA SER A 244 -5.16 -32.60 -13.91
C SER A 244 -4.50 -31.54 -13.02
N LYS A 245 -3.33 -31.02 -13.40
CA LYS A 245 -2.59 -29.94 -12.73
C LYS A 245 -1.80 -29.10 -13.75
N PRO A 246 -2.48 -28.34 -14.63
CA PRO A 246 -1.79 -27.60 -15.68
C PRO A 246 -1.03 -26.40 -15.14
N SER A 247 -1.51 -25.76 -14.09
CA SER A 247 -0.87 -24.54 -13.58
C SER A 247 0.30 -24.86 -12.68
N LYS A 248 1.42 -24.17 -12.90
CA LYS A 248 2.62 -24.24 -12.07
C LYS A 248 2.76 -22.95 -11.28
N LEU A 249 3.00 -23.07 -9.99
CA LEU A 249 3.31 -21.98 -9.08
C LEU A 249 4.78 -22.06 -8.70
N ASN A 250 5.47 -20.94 -8.79
CA ASN A 250 6.77 -20.74 -8.16
C ASN A 250 6.59 -19.72 -7.04
N LEU A 251 7.02 -20.07 -5.83
CA LEU A 251 7.08 -19.18 -4.67
C LEU A 251 8.53 -18.98 -4.24
N ALA A 252 8.88 -17.77 -3.83
CA ALA A 252 10.20 -17.44 -3.30
C ALA A 252 10.09 -16.44 -2.15
N ALA A 253 10.82 -16.70 -1.07
CA ALA A 253 11.11 -15.73 -0.02
C ALA A 253 12.56 -15.95 0.41
N GLY A 254 13.42 -14.98 0.12
CA GLY A 254 14.87 -15.09 0.25
C GLY A 254 15.44 -16.24 -0.55
N GLU A 255 16.24 -17.08 0.11
CA GLU A 255 16.85 -18.25 -0.50
C GLU A 255 15.86 -19.41 -0.69
N ARG A 256 14.74 -19.42 0.04
CA ARG A 256 13.78 -20.52 0.01
C ARG A 256 12.86 -20.40 -1.20
N ARG A 257 12.74 -21.49 -1.95
CA ARG A 257 11.90 -21.61 -3.14
C ARG A 257 11.01 -22.85 -3.10
N ILE A 258 9.78 -22.72 -3.61
CA ILE A 258 8.85 -23.84 -3.81
C ILE A 258 8.34 -23.80 -5.25
N GLU A 259 8.51 -24.91 -5.97
CA GLU A 259 7.77 -25.17 -7.22
C GLU A 259 6.64 -26.17 -6.91
N ALA A 260 5.41 -25.79 -7.21
CA ALA A 260 4.24 -26.62 -6.97
C ALA A 260 3.30 -26.63 -8.18
N SER A 261 2.59 -27.74 -8.36
CA SER A 261 1.50 -27.80 -9.33
C SER A 261 0.17 -27.54 -8.63
N LEU A 262 -0.62 -26.57 -9.11
CA LEU A 262 -1.85 -26.14 -8.46
C LEU A 262 -3.02 -27.09 -8.78
N PRO A 263 -3.64 -27.72 -7.77
CA PRO A 263 -4.86 -28.50 -7.95
C PRO A 263 -6.06 -27.63 -8.36
N TYR A 264 -7.06 -28.27 -8.99
CA TYR A 264 -8.35 -27.63 -9.24
C TYR A 264 -9.07 -27.27 -7.93
N GLY A 265 -9.69 -26.09 -7.90
CA GLY A 265 -10.47 -25.63 -6.75
C GLY A 265 -9.65 -24.99 -5.63
N THR A 266 -8.32 -24.99 -5.74
CA THR A 266 -7.45 -24.32 -4.77
C THR A 266 -7.67 -22.81 -4.81
N THR A 267 -7.87 -22.23 -3.64
CA THR A 267 -8.12 -20.79 -3.44
C THR A 267 -7.13 -20.24 -2.41
N MET A 268 -6.87 -18.95 -2.52
CA MET A 268 -6.16 -18.14 -1.54
C MET A 268 -7.18 -17.26 -0.83
N ARG A 269 -7.09 -17.16 0.49
CA ARG A 269 -7.96 -16.32 1.31
C ARG A 269 -7.32 -14.95 1.51
N MET A 270 -8.02 -13.90 1.13
CA MET A 270 -7.50 -12.53 1.18
C MET A 270 -8.54 -11.55 1.70
N HIS A 271 -8.15 -10.64 2.58
CA HIS A 271 -8.95 -9.46 2.89
C HIS A 271 -8.57 -8.31 1.96
N VAL A 272 -9.33 -8.14 0.89
CA VAL A 272 -9.09 -7.09 -0.11
C VAL A 272 -9.55 -5.72 0.41
N VAL A 273 -8.79 -4.68 0.10
CA VAL A 273 -9.10 -3.28 0.47
C VAL A 273 -10.53 -2.91 0.06
N GLY A 274 -11.27 -2.26 0.96
CA GLY A 274 -12.64 -1.84 0.74
C GLY A 274 -13.70 -2.96 0.85
N ARG A 275 -13.30 -4.21 1.07
CA ARG A 275 -14.24 -5.32 1.33
C ARG A 275 -14.57 -5.43 2.81
N LYS A 276 -15.84 -5.74 3.12
CA LYS A 276 -16.32 -5.95 4.50
C LYS A 276 -15.84 -7.24 5.13
N SER A 277 -15.58 -8.26 4.30
CA SER A 277 -15.15 -9.58 4.75
C SER A 277 -14.07 -10.12 3.79
N PRO A 278 -13.20 -11.03 4.27
CA PRO A 278 -12.28 -11.75 3.40
C PRO A 278 -13.01 -12.51 2.29
N GLU A 279 -12.33 -12.68 1.16
CA GLU A 279 -12.80 -13.43 0.00
C GLU A 279 -11.78 -14.47 -0.46
N ASP A 280 -12.28 -15.49 -1.17
CA ASP A 280 -11.46 -16.56 -1.73
C ASP A 280 -11.12 -16.24 -3.19
N ILE A 281 -9.84 -16.01 -3.46
CA ILE A 281 -9.29 -15.77 -4.79
C ILE A 281 -8.84 -17.10 -5.38
N PRO A 282 -9.41 -17.56 -6.51
CA PRO A 282 -9.00 -18.81 -7.13
C PRO A 282 -7.58 -18.73 -7.70
N TRP A 283 -6.70 -19.65 -7.33
CA TRP A 283 -5.32 -19.69 -7.86
C TRP A 283 -5.26 -19.82 -9.39
N SER A 284 -6.32 -20.33 -10.01
CA SER A 284 -6.47 -20.37 -11.46
C SER A 284 -6.56 -19.00 -12.13
N THR A 285 -6.86 -17.93 -11.38
CA THR A 285 -6.96 -16.57 -11.91
C THR A 285 -5.76 -15.71 -11.55
N VAL A 286 -4.83 -16.21 -10.74
CA VAL A 286 -3.68 -15.45 -10.22
C VAL A 286 -2.53 -15.58 -11.20
N ALA A 287 -1.95 -14.46 -11.62
CA ALA A 287 -0.74 -14.40 -12.43
C ALA A 287 0.53 -14.28 -11.55
N ALA A 288 0.46 -13.44 -10.51
CA ALA A 288 1.56 -13.22 -9.58
C ALA A 288 1.05 -12.83 -8.19
N ILE A 289 1.90 -13.01 -7.17
CA ILE A 289 1.70 -12.46 -5.84
C ILE A 289 2.98 -11.75 -5.39
N ASN A 290 2.82 -10.70 -4.60
CA ASN A 290 3.87 -10.02 -3.87
C ASN A 290 3.35 -9.73 -2.47
N LEU A 291 3.66 -10.61 -1.52
CA LEU A 291 3.32 -10.38 -0.12
C LEU A 291 4.43 -9.56 0.53
N SER A 292 4.06 -8.42 1.08
CA SER A 292 4.95 -7.50 1.78
C SER A 292 5.74 -8.19 2.88
N THR A 293 6.95 -7.71 3.20
CA THR A 293 7.70 -8.18 4.38
C THR A 293 6.81 -8.07 5.62
N PRO A 294 6.75 -9.09 6.50
CA PRO A 294 5.89 -9.01 7.67
C PRO A 294 6.33 -7.85 8.56
N SER A 295 5.36 -7.06 8.99
CA SER A 295 5.59 -5.94 9.89
C SER A 295 6.13 -6.45 11.22
N LEU A 296 7.28 -5.92 11.64
CA LEU A 296 7.88 -6.14 12.96
C LEU A 296 7.10 -5.38 14.05
N ASN A 297 6.34 -4.37 13.64
CA ASN A 297 5.67 -3.41 14.51
C ASN A 297 4.14 -3.63 14.59
N ASP A 298 3.63 -4.80 14.18
CA ASP A 298 2.19 -5.13 14.25
C ASP A 298 1.64 -5.17 15.69
N HIS A 299 2.52 -5.24 16.70
CA HIS A 299 2.17 -5.20 18.10
C HIS A 299 2.03 -3.77 18.67
N LEU A 300 2.57 -2.75 17.99
CA LEU A 300 2.52 -1.37 18.44
C LEU A 300 1.13 -0.76 18.24
N GLY A 301 0.80 0.23 19.07
CA GLY A 301 -0.47 0.94 18.99
C GLY A 301 -1.65 0.16 19.57
N GLN A 302 -1.41 -0.97 20.24
CA GLN A 302 -2.46 -1.73 20.92
C GLN A 302 -3.08 -0.96 22.08
N ALA A 303 -2.29 -0.12 22.77
CA ALA A 303 -2.75 0.75 23.84
C ALA A 303 -3.48 2.02 23.34
N LEU A 304 -3.50 2.28 22.03
CA LEU A 304 -4.20 3.42 21.42
C LEU A 304 -5.72 3.20 21.31
N GLN A 305 -6.26 2.18 21.98
CA GLN A 305 -7.70 2.04 22.19
C GLN A 305 -8.22 3.27 22.95
N LYS A 306 -9.42 3.75 22.59
CA LYS A 306 -10.07 4.83 23.34
C LYS A 306 -10.16 4.44 24.82
N PRO A 307 -9.97 5.41 25.75
CA PRO A 307 -10.42 5.22 27.14
C PRO A 307 -11.92 4.91 27.19
#